data_AF-A0AAV1ZF80-F1
#
_entry.id   AF-A0AAV1ZF80-F1
#
_cell.length_a   1.000
_cell.length_b   1.000
_cell.length_c   1.000
_cell.angle_alpha   90.00
_cell.angle_beta   90.00
_cell.angle_gamma   90.00
#
_symmetry.space_group_name_H-M   'P 1'
#
loop_
_entity.id
_entity.type
_entity.pdbx_description
1 polymer ?
#
loop_
_entity_poly.entity_id
_entity_poly.type
_entity_poly.pdbx_seq_one_letter_code
_entity_poly.pdbx_strand_id
1 'polypeptide(L)'
;MILSALFLTIMFAGSFACSDDHCKDPSLPGELIAVNFLPNEKQLGRLCPKVLSFLECERDFLECPGRTLEELATSSDRREASGAKGMLGSLSLVRDLCDEDSSFNHDYLASVDCFRDVFEEVTRTCRDDVLAPVENFFDEIYPMSDELHAETLAEMSCLRDAFELACIVDNLGDSCGTVAQRTAVNALERMKALLKAEICADVKDVADLKSRFLDTLELDEKRRSNFQEIFDLVKRRR
;
A
#
# COMPACT_ATOMS: atom_id res chain seq x y z
N MET A 1 -1.65 -3.72 9.27
CA MET A 1 -2.15 -4.92 8.55
C MET A 1 -2.24 -4.69 7.05
N ILE A 2 -2.76 -3.56 6.55
CA ILE A 2 -2.84 -3.28 5.10
C ILE A 2 -1.46 -3.20 4.43
N LEU A 3 -0.46 -2.52 5.01
CA LEU A 3 0.91 -2.50 4.46
C LEU A 3 1.58 -3.88 4.44
N SER A 4 1.47 -4.64 5.53
CA SER A 4 1.96 -6.02 5.60
C SER A 4 1.18 -6.96 4.67
N ALA A 5 -0.12 -6.71 4.48
CA ALA A 5 -0.98 -7.44 3.56
C ALA A 5 -0.65 -7.12 2.10
N LEU A 6 -0.26 -5.88 1.76
CA LEU A 6 0.19 -5.50 0.42
C LEU A 6 1.46 -6.24 0.00
N PHE A 7 2.36 -6.53 0.93
CA PHE A 7 3.52 -7.41 0.68
C PHE A 7 3.14 -8.90 0.59
N LEU A 8 2.05 -9.33 1.24
CA LEU A 8 1.60 -10.73 1.28
C LEU A 8 0.62 -11.10 0.14
N THR A 9 -0.16 -10.15 -0.39
CA THR A 9 -1.20 -10.41 -1.42
C THR A 9 -0.62 -10.74 -2.79
N ILE A 10 0.64 -10.39 -3.04
CA ILE A 10 1.35 -10.78 -4.27
C ILE A 10 1.58 -12.30 -4.34
N MET A 11 1.57 -13.02 -3.20
CA MET A 11 1.97 -14.44 -3.15
C MET A 11 0.89 -15.48 -3.46
N PHE A 12 -0.36 -15.11 -3.81
CA PHE A 12 -1.47 -16.07 -3.85
C PHE A 12 -2.34 -16.09 -5.12
N ALA A 13 -1.89 -15.58 -6.26
CA ALA A 13 -2.68 -15.63 -7.50
C ALA A 13 -1.98 -16.42 -8.62
N GLY A 14 -2.19 -17.74 -8.67
CA GLY A 14 -1.70 -18.60 -9.74
C GLY A 14 -2.80 -19.48 -10.37
N SER A 15 -2.95 -19.37 -11.69
CA SER A 15 -3.85 -20.17 -12.53
C SER A 15 -3.12 -21.39 -13.12
N PHE A 16 -3.88 -22.46 -13.41
CA PHE A 16 -3.47 -23.86 -13.61
C PHE A 16 -2.59 -24.22 -14.84
N ALA A 17 -1.77 -23.33 -15.41
CA ALA A 17 -1.08 -23.60 -16.69
C ALA A 17 0.45 -23.74 -16.65
N CYS A 18 1.15 -23.23 -15.61
CA CYS A 18 2.62 -23.20 -15.60
C CYS A 18 3.20 -23.72 -14.26
N SER A 19 3.34 -25.05 -14.13
CA SER A 19 4.03 -25.77 -13.04
C SER A 19 3.60 -25.45 -11.57
N ASP A 20 3.02 -26.46 -10.92
CA ASP A 20 2.36 -26.46 -9.60
C ASP A 20 3.31 -26.29 -8.36
N ASP A 21 4.59 -25.98 -8.59
CA ASP A 21 5.64 -25.80 -7.55
C ASP A 21 6.18 -24.36 -7.52
N HIS A 22 5.26 -23.39 -7.49
CA HIS A 22 5.54 -21.96 -7.68
C HIS A 22 6.56 -21.38 -6.69
N CYS A 23 7.64 -20.77 -7.21
CA CYS A 23 8.66 -19.92 -6.56
C CYS A 23 8.88 -20.15 -5.05
N LYS A 24 9.07 -21.41 -4.64
CA LYS A 24 9.16 -21.77 -3.21
C LYS A 24 10.56 -21.45 -2.67
N ASP A 25 10.69 -20.32 -1.99
CA ASP A 25 11.63 -20.19 -0.88
C ASP A 25 10.83 -20.32 0.44
N PRO A 26 10.76 -21.52 1.04
CA PRO A 26 9.96 -21.73 2.25
C PRO A 26 10.50 -20.95 3.47
N SER A 27 11.75 -20.46 3.40
CA SER A 27 12.36 -19.67 4.47
C SER A 27 12.05 -18.18 4.38
N LEU A 28 11.83 -17.66 3.17
CA LEU A 28 11.71 -16.23 2.92
C LEU A 28 10.57 -15.55 3.70
N PRO A 29 9.33 -16.10 3.75
CA PRO A 29 8.26 -15.50 4.55
C PRO A 29 8.63 -15.39 6.03
N GLY A 30 9.25 -16.45 6.59
CA GLY A 30 9.68 -16.46 7.99
C GLY A 30 10.78 -15.44 8.26
N GLU A 31 11.73 -15.27 7.34
CA GLU A 31 12.79 -14.27 7.46
C GLU A 31 12.27 -12.83 7.37
N LEU A 32 11.29 -12.56 6.50
CA LEU A 32 10.64 -11.25 6.39
C LEU A 32 9.81 -10.91 7.63
N ILE A 33 9.04 -11.88 8.14
CA ILE A 33 8.29 -11.73 9.40
C ILE A 33 9.24 -11.48 10.57
N ALA A 34 10.38 -12.18 10.64
CA ALA A 34 11.35 -12.00 11.70
C ALA A 34 11.99 -10.60 11.75
N VAL A 35 11.90 -9.83 10.66
CA VAL A 35 12.35 -8.43 10.58
C VAL A 35 11.19 -7.45 10.47
N ASN A 36 9.95 -7.88 10.72
CA ASN A 36 8.74 -7.07 10.57
C ASN A 36 8.63 -6.35 9.22
N PHE A 37 9.19 -6.94 8.15
CA PHE A 37 9.29 -6.31 6.83
C PHE A 37 10.05 -4.96 6.81
N LEU A 38 10.86 -4.67 7.85
CA LEU A 38 11.68 -3.46 8.00
C LEU A 38 13.18 -3.84 8.20
N PRO A 39 13.82 -4.48 7.21
CA PRO A 39 15.21 -4.88 7.31
C PRO A 39 16.16 -3.67 7.40
N ASN A 40 17.07 -3.68 8.36
CA ASN A 40 18.19 -2.72 8.34
C ASN A 40 19.21 -3.05 7.23
N GLU A 41 20.22 -2.21 7.04
CA GLU A 41 21.26 -2.35 6.02
C GLU A 41 21.85 -3.78 5.94
N LYS A 42 22.28 -4.33 7.08
CA LYS A 42 22.85 -5.68 7.13
C LYS A 42 21.83 -6.75 6.75
N GLN A 43 20.58 -6.57 7.14
CA GLN A 43 19.49 -7.49 6.80
C GLN A 43 19.13 -7.39 5.31
N LEU A 44 19.16 -6.18 4.72
CA LEU A 44 18.96 -5.97 3.28
C LEU A 44 20.01 -6.73 2.46
N GLY A 45 21.30 -6.61 2.79
CA GLY A 45 22.35 -7.35 2.07
C GLY A 45 22.13 -8.87 2.03
N ARG A 46 21.46 -9.43 3.04
CA ARG A 46 21.08 -10.86 3.08
C ARG A 46 19.77 -11.15 2.35
N LEU A 47 18.76 -10.28 2.51
CA LEU A 47 17.39 -10.52 2.03
C LEU A 47 17.21 -10.14 0.56
N CYS A 48 17.90 -9.10 0.09
CA CYS A 48 17.76 -8.56 -1.27
C CYS A 48 17.93 -9.62 -2.37
N PRO A 49 18.99 -10.45 -2.36
CA PRO A 49 19.12 -11.51 -3.36
C PRO A 49 17.95 -12.50 -3.37
N LYS A 50 17.41 -12.83 -2.18
CA LYS A 50 16.29 -13.76 -2.04
C LYS A 50 14.98 -13.16 -2.53
N VAL A 51 14.66 -11.94 -2.08
CA VAL A 51 13.42 -11.24 -2.47
C VAL A 51 13.43 -10.95 -3.97
N LEU A 52 14.56 -10.48 -4.52
CA LEU A 52 14.67 -10.25 -5.96
C LEU A 52 14.51 -11.57 -6.73
N SER A 53 15.18 -12.65 -6.33
CA SER A 53 15.02 -13.95 -6.98
C SER A 53 13.58 -14.46 -6.93
N PHE A 54 12.88 -14.24 -5.81
CA PHE A 54 11.47 -14.59 -5.67
C PHE A 54 10.60 -13.77 -6.63
N LEU A 55 10.74 -12.44 -6.64
CA LEU A 55 9.95 -11.56 -7.50
C LEU A 55 10.23 -11.77 -9.00
N GLU A 56 11.48 -12.07 -9.37
CA GLU A 56 11.83 -12.42 -10.75
C GLU A 56 11.15 -13.73 -11.18
N CYS A 57 11.13 -14.73 -10.31
CA CYS A 57 10.41 -15.98 -10.56
C CYS A 57 8.89 -15.75 -10.68
N GLU A 58 8.30 -14.93 -9.81
CA GLU A 58 6.88 -14.55 -9.88
C GLU A 58 6.56 -13.79 -11.17
N ARG A 59 7.46 -12.90 -11.63
CA ARG A 59 7.32 -12.25 -12.94
C ARG A 59 7.27 -13.31 -14.03
N ASP A 60 8.27 -14.19 -14.09
CA ASP A 60 8.40 -15.17 -15.18
C ASP A 60 7.17 -16.11 -15.22
N PHE A 61 6.56 -16.41 -14.07
CA PHE A 61 5.30 -17.13 -14.03
C PHE A 61 4.12 -16.31 -14.54
N LEU A 62 3.96 -15.05 -14.11
CA LEU A 62 2.87 -14.19 -14.59
C LEU A 62 2.96 -13.93 -16.09
N GLU A 63 4.17 -13.92 -16.64
CA GLU A 63 4.39 -13.77 -18.07
C GLU A 63 4.05 -15.03 -18.87
N CYS A 64 3.83 -16.17 -18.22
CA CYS A 64 3.38 -17.42 -18.82
C CYS A 64 1.83 -17.38 -19.01
N PRO A 65 1.29 -17.50 -20.25
CA PRO A 65 1.80 -18.29 -21.39
C PRO A 65 2.41 -17.48 -22.55
N GLY A 66 3.12 -16.38 -22.29
CA GLY A 66 3.89 -15.62 -23.29
C GLY A 66 3.43 -14.18 -23.50
N ARG A 67 2.86 -13.53 -22.47
CA ARG A 67 2.56 -12.09 -22.47
C ARG A 67 3.46 -11.41 -21.45
N THR A 68 4.12 -10.30 -21.79
CA THR A 68 4.97 -9.64 -20.80
C THR A 68 4.14 -8.94 -19.73
N LEU A 69 4.72 -8.63 -18.56
CA LEU A 69 4.00 -7.86 -17.53
C LEU A 69 3.55 -6.49 -18.07
N GLU A 70 4.31 -5.86 -18.97
CA GLU A 70 3.94 -4.60 -19.60
C GLU A 70 2.69 -4.76 -20.49
N GLU A 71 2.61 -5.85 -21.25
CA GLU A 71 1.42 -6.16 -22.05
C GLU A 71 0.21 -6.38 -21.14
N LEU A 72 0.37 -7.19 -20.10
CA LEU A 72 -0.68 -7.46 -19.10
C LEU A 72 -1.13 -6.17 -18.39
N ALA A 73 -0.20 -5.26 -18.08
CA ALA A 73 -0.50 -3.96 -17.47
C ALA A 73 -1.38 -3.06 -18.37
N THR A 74 -1.39 -3.30 -19.68
CA THR A 74 -2.26 -2.59 -20.65
C THR A 74 -3.52 -3.36 -21.02
N SER A 75 -3.75 -4.53 -20.42
CA SER A 75 -4.90 -5.39 -20.67
C SER A 75 -6.23 -4.66 -20.43
N SER A 76 -7.24 -5.00 -21.23
CA SER A 76 -8.62 -4.56 -20.98
C SER A 76 -9.23 -5.24 -19.75
N ASP A 77 -8.67 -6.38 -19.32
CA ASP A 77 -9.04 -6.99 -18.05
C ASP A 77 -8.43 -6.18 -16.90
N ARG A 78 -9.31 -5.56 -16.11
CA ARG A 78 -8.91 -4.69 -14.99
C ARG A 78 -8.10 -5.43 -13.93
N ARG A 79 -8.45 -6.68 -13.63
CA ARG A 79 -7.79 -7.47 -12.59
C ARG A 79 -6.39 -7.85 -13.05
N GLU A 80 -6.27 -8.29 -14.29
CA GLU A 80 -4.99 -8.59 -14.93
C GLU A 80 -4.09 -7.35 -14.99
N ALA A 81 -4.61 -6.22 -15.47
CA ALA A 81 -3.86 -4.98 -15.57
C ALA A 81 -3.44 -4.41 -14.20
N SER A 82 -4.29 -4.52 -13.18
CA SER A 82 -3.95 -4.03 -11.84
C SER A 82 -2.91 -4.94 -11.17
N GLY A 83 -3.05 -6.27 -11.33
CA GLY A 83 -2.07 -7.23 -10.83
C GLY A 83 -0.70 -7.04 -11.46
N ALA A 84 -0.63 -6.92 -12.79
CA ALA A 84 0.62 -6.70 -13.52
C ALA A 84 1.29 -5.35 -13.16
N LYS A 85 0.51 -4.25 -13.04
CA LYS A 85 1.03 -2.96 -12.55
C LYS A 85 1.53 -3.05 -11.13
N GLY A 86 0.82 -3.77 -10.27
CA GLY A 86 1.22 -4.01 -8.89
C GLY A 86 2.54 -4.77 -8.80
N MET A 87 2.71 -5.80 -9.63
CA MET A 87 3.94 -6.57 -9.73
C MET A 87 5.11 -5.71 -10.22
N LEU A 88 4.93 -4.95 -11.31
CA LEU A 88 5.94 -4.03 -11.82
C LEU A 88 6.34 -2.98 -10.78
N GLY A 89 5.36 -2.40 -10.07
CA GLY A 89 5.60 -1.45 -8.99
C GLY A 89 6.39 -2.04 -7.83
N SER A 90 6.07 -3.28 -7.44
CA SER A 90 6.74 -4.00 -6.35
C SER A 90 8.17 -4.38 -6.73
N LEU A 91 8.39 -4.86 -7.95
CA LEU A 91 9.71 -5.17 -8.48
C LEU A 91 10.58 -3.91 -8.54
N SER A 92 10.05 -2.79 -9.03
CA SER A 92 10.76 -1.51 -9.04
C SER A 92 11.07 -1.00 -7.63
N LEU A 93 10.14 -1.11 -6.68
CA LEU A 93 10.37 -0.75 -5.28
C LEU A 93 11.49 -1.57 -4.65
N VAL A 94 11.46 -2.90 -4.79
CA VAL A 94 12.48 -3.78 -4.21
C VAL A 94 13.84 -3.58 -4.89
N ARG A 95 13.88 -3.41 -6.22
CA ARG A 95 15.14 -3.13 -6.93
C ARG A 95 15.81 -1.88 -6.39
N ASP A 96 15.08 -0.77 -6.27
CA ASP A 96 15.68 0.46 -5.75
C ASP A 96 16.01 0.33 -4.25
N LEU A 97 15.20 -0.36 -3.46
CA LEU A 97 15.53 -0.64 -2.05
C LEU A 97 16.84 -1.45 -1.93
N CYS A 98 17.12 -2.33 -2.88
CA CYS A 98 18.30 -3.20 -2.89
C CYS A 98 19.50 -2.62 -3.65
N ASP A 99 19.33 -1.52 -4.36
CA ASP A 99 20.39 -0.80 -5.04
C ASP A 99 20.98 0.25 -4.09
N GLU A 100 22.22 0.02 -3.66
CA GLU A 100 22.96 0.87 -2.72
C GLU A 100 23.19 2.28 -3.26
N ASP A 101 23.16 2.48 -4.59
CA ASP A 101 23.33 3.78 -5.22
C ASP A 101 21.99 4.53 -5.42
N SER A 102 20.86 3.90 -5.08
CA SER A 102 19.55 4.48 -5.30
C SER A 102 19.17 5.49 -4.21
N SER A 103 18.55 6.59 -4.64
CA SER A 103 18.01 7.59 -3.71
C SER A 103 16.99 6.99 -2.72
N PHE A 104 16.24 5.96 -3.13
CA PHE A 104 15.25 5.32 -2.27
C PHE A 104 15.92 4.49 -1.18
N ASN A 105 17.00 3.76 -1.50
CA ASN A 105 17.78 3.01 -0.51
C ASN A 105 18.36 3.95 0.55
N HIS A 106 18.97 5.06 0.13
CA HIS A 106 19.53 6.05 1.06
C HIS A 106 18.46 6.65 1.99
N ASP A 107 17.33 7.08 1.44
CA ASP A 107 16.20 7.63 2.20
C ASP A 107 15.62 6.59 3.17
N TYR A 108 15.51 5.33 2.74
CA TYR A 108 15.06 4.22 3.56
C TYR A 108 16.02 3.94 4.72
N LEU A 109 17.32 3.78 4.44
CA LEU A 109 18.32 3.49 5.47
C LEU A 109 18.45 4.63 6.49
N ALA A 110 18.23 5.87 6.06
CA ALA A 110 18.16 7.02 6.97
C ALA A 110 16.93 7.00 7.90
N SER A 111 15.87 6.25 7.55
CA SER A 111 14.57 6.27 8.23
C SER A 111 14.23 4.97 8.96
N VAL A 112 14.80 3.83 8.56
CA VAL A 112 14.36 2.49 8.96
C VAL A 112 14.47 2.23 10.46
N ASP A 113 15.51 2.73 11.12
CA ASP A 113 15.66 2.55 12.56
C ASP A 113 14.54 3.27 13.32
N CYS A 114 14.22 4.50 12.93
CA CYS A 114 13.08 5.22 13.52
C CYS A 114 11.75 4.53 13.19
N PHE A 115 11.54 4.06 11.95
CA PHE A 115 10.35 3.28 11.61
C PHE A 115 10.17 2.10 12.54
N ARG A 116 11.22 1.33 12.82
CA ARG A 116 11.13 0.15 13.69
C ARG A 116 10.74 0.50 15.12
N ASP A 117 11.14 1.67 15.61
CA ASP A 117 10.84 2.12 16.97
C ASP A 117 9.40 2.62 17.11
N VAL A 118 8.83 3.27 16.09
CA VAL A 118 7.54 3.97 16.21
C VAL A 118 6.39 3.33 15.43
N PHE A 119 6.65 2.47 14.43
CA PHE A 119 5.64 2.05 13.46
C PHE A 119 4.45 1.30 14.09
N GLU A 120 4.68 0.43 15.08
CA GLU A 120 3.61 -0.27 15.77
C GLU A 120 2.72 0.67 16.59
N GLU A 121 3.32 1.64 17.28
CA GLU A 121 2.59 2.64 18.06
C GLU A 121 1.80 3.56 17.14
N VAL A 122 2.43 4.10 16.09
CA VAL A 122 1.77 4.96 15.10
C VAL A 122 0.61 4.24 14.43
N THR A 123 0.78 2.98 14.02
CA THR A 123 -0.30 2.19 13.40
C THR A 123 -1.47 2.01 14.35
N ARG A 124 -1.20 1.76 15.65
CA ARG A 124 -2.26 1.59 16.65
C ARG A 124 -3.02 2.89 16.88
N THR A 125 -2.29 3.97 17.14
CA THR A 125 -2.86 5.30 17.35
C THR A 125 -3.73 5.72 16.15
N CYS A 126 -3.20 5.58 14.93
CA CYS A 126 -3.95 5.94 13.74
C CYS A 126 -5.21 5.10 13.54
N ARG A 127 -5.18 3.81 13.85
CA ARG A 127 -6.38 2.97 13.78
C ARG A 127 -7.45 3.43 14.75
N ASP A 128 -7.05 3.78 15.97
CA ASP A 128 -7.98 4.23 17.00
C ASP A 128 -8.55 5.63 16.67
N ASP A 129 -7.72 6.51 16.12
CA ASP A 129 -8.08 7.89 15.72
C ASP A 129 -8.98 7.95 14.47
N VAL A 130 -8.98 6.91 13.63
CA VAL A 130 -9.74 6.89 12.37
C VAL A 130 -11.22 6.54 12.56
N LEU A 131 -11.56 5.73 13.57
CA LEU A 131 -12.91 5.18 13.72
C LEU A 131 -13.95 6.28 13.93
N ALA A 132 -13.77 7.12 14.95
CA ALA A 132 -14.76 8.12 15.31
C ALA A 132 -15.00 9.17 14.21
N PRO A 133 -13.98 9.74 13.55
CA PRO A 133 -14.21 10.69 12.45
C PRO A 133 -14.97 10.09 11.26
N VAL A 134 -14.68 8.84 10.90
CA VAL A 134 -15.38 8.16 9.81
C VAL A 134 -16.83 7.87 10.21
N GLU A 135 -17.07 7.30 11.39
CA GLU A 135 -18.43 7.03 11.89
C GLU A 135 -19.27 8.32 11.96
N ASN A 136 -18.73 9.38 12.59
CA ASN A 136 -19.40 10.67 12.68
C ASN A 136 -19.76 11.24 11.30
N PHE A 137 -18.83 11.16 10.33
CA PHE A 137 -19.10 11.63 8.97
C PHE A 137 -20.26 10.86 8.33
N PHE A 138 -20.32 9.54 8.48
CA PHE A 138 -21.41 8.73 7.91
C PHE A 138 -22.74 8.90 8.64
N ASP A 139 -22.72 9.09 9.96
CA ASP A 139 -23.91 9.40 10.75
C ASP A 139 -24.54 10.74 10.34
N GLU A 140 -23.71 11.73 9.97
CA GLU A 140 -24.18 13.03 9.48
C GLU A 140 -24.82 12.96 8.08
N ILE A 141 -24.29 12.12 7.19
CA ILE A 141 -24.75 12.07 5.79
C ILE A 141 -25.84 11.00 5.54
N TYR A 142 -25.96 10.02 6.45
CA TYR A 142 -27.03 9.00 6.44
C TYR A 142 -27.78 8.92 7.78
N PRO A 143 -28.37 10.02 8.27
CA PRO A 143 -29.15 9.99 9.49
C PRO A 143 -30.42 9.14 9.25
N MET A 144 -30.52 8.00 9.93
CA MET A 144 -31.70 7.11 9.96
C MET A 144 -31.93 6.15 8.77
N SER A 145 -30.89 5.52 8.22
CA SER A 145 -31.10 4.27 7.45
C SER A 145 -31.00 3.05 8.36
N ASP A 146 -32.11 2.32 8.57
CA ASP A 146 -32.13 1.09 9.37
C ASP A 146 -31.28 -0.06 8.75
N GLU A 147 -30.84 0.08 7.50
CA GLU A 147 -29.90 -0.82 6.83
C GLU A 147 -28.79 -0.05 6.11
N LEU A 148 -27.54 -0.29 6.52
CA LEU A 148 -26.36 0.12 5.76
C LEU A 148 -26.30 -0.69 4.46
N HIS A 149 -26.49 -0.01 3.33
CA HIS A 149 -26.31 -0.64 2.02
C HIS A 149 -24.84 -1.02 1.80
N ALA A 150 -24.63 -2.08 1.01
CA ALA A 150 -23.28 -2.55 0.67
C ALA A 150 -22.40 -1.44 0.03
N GLU A 151 -23.01 -0.49 -0.68
CA GLU A 151 -22.33 0.68 -1.24
C GLU A 151 -21.78 1.60 -0.13
N THR A 152 -22.58 1.91 0.88
CA THR A 152 -22.16 2.72 2.05
C THR A 152 -21.06 2.03 2.83
N LEU A 153 -21.14 0.71 3.02
CA LEU A 153 -20.07 -0.06 3.69
C LEU A 153 -18.74 -0.01 2.89
N ALA A 154 -18.81 -0.06 1.56
CA ALA A 154 -17.64 0.09 0.70
C ALA A 154 -17.04 1.51 0.77
N GLU A 155 -17.88 2.54 0.80
CA GLU A 155 -17.46 3.93 0.99
C GLU A 155 -16.82 4.16 2.36
N MET A 156 -17.42 3.61 3.43
CA MET A 156 -16.86 3.63 4.78
C MET A 156 -15.48 2.97 4.84
N SER A 157 -15.33 1.77 4.27
CA SER A 157 -14.04 1.08 4.25
C SER A 157 -12.99 1.87 3.45
N CYS A 158 -13.37 2.41 2.29
CA CYS A 158 -12.49 3.25 1.47
C CYS A 158 -11.99 4.48 2.23
N LEU A 159 -12.87 5.23 2.91
CA LEU A 159 -12.48 6.38 3.71
C LEU A 159 -11.61 5.98 4.90
N ARG A 160 -12.00 4.94 5.64
CA ARG A 160 -11.26 4.42 6.80
C ARG A 160 -9.83 4.06 6.43
N ASP A 161 -9.66 3.23 5.40
CA ASP A 161 -8.36 2.68 5.04
C ASP A 161 -7.47 3.78 4.41
N ALA A 162 -8.05 4.72 3.65
CA ALA A 162 -7.33 5.89 3.13
C ALA A 162 -6.90 6.85 4.25
N PHE A 163 -7.77 7.06 5.25
CA PHE A 163 -7.50 7.94 6.39
C PHE A 163 -6.46 7.34 7.34
N GLU A 164 -6.54 6.03 7.61
CA GLU A 164 -5.51 5.30 8.39
C GLU A 164 -4.14 5.42 7.70
N LEU A 165 -4.09 5.23 6.37
CA LEU A 165 -2.85 5.35 5.62
C LEU A 165 -2.27 6.77 5.68
N ALA A 166 -3.11 7.79 5.52
CA ALA A 166 -2.69 9.18 5.58
C ALA A 166 -2.20 9.56 6.99
N CYS A 167 -2.91 9.12 8.03
CA CYS A 167 -2.51 9.30 9.42
C CYS A 167 -1.15 8.65 9.71
N ILE A 168 -0.90 7.42 9.23
CA ILE A 168 0.37 6.73 9.44
C ILE A 168 1.51 7.53 8.81
N VAL A 169 1.36 7.94 7.54
CA VAL A 169 2.40 8.70 6.83
C VAL A 169 2.69 10.05 7.50
N ASP A 170 1.66 10.74 7.97
CA ASP A 170 1.81 12.03 8.65
C ASP A 170 2.52 11.87 10.00
N ASN A 171 2.10 10.91 10.83
CA ASN A 171 2.73 10.62 12.13
C ASN A 171 4.17 10.10 12.00
N LEU A 172 4.49 9.36 10.93
CA LEU A 172 5.87 9.01 10.61
C LEU A 172 6.69 10.25 10.28
N GLY A 173 6.11 11.24 9.61
CA GLY A 173 6.75 12.53 9.37
C GLY A 173 7.00 13.33 10.64
N ASP A 174 6.04 13.36 11.56
CA ASP A 174 6.17 14.03 12.84
C ASP A 174 7.20 13.36 13.76
N SER A 175 7.24 12.02 13.75
CA SER A 175 8.11 11.24 14.64
C SER A 175 9.52 11.04 14.10
N CYS A 176 9.65 10.78 12.80
CA CYS A 176 10.91 10.39 12.15
C CYS A 176 11.45 11.44 11.16
N GLY A 177 10.73 12.55 10.98
CA GLY A 177 11.14 13.65 10.11
C GLY A 177 10.70 13.52 8.65
N THR A 178 11.00 14.55 7.86
CA THR A 178 10.48 14.68 6.48
C THR A 178 11.05 13.65 5.50
N VAL A 179 12.26 13.14 5.75
CA VAL A 179 12.85 12.06 4.93
C VAL A 179 12.04 10.77 5.10
N ALA A 180 11.64 10.45 6.32
CA ALA A 180 10.81 9.29 6.63
C ALA A 180 9.42 9.41 5.98
N GLN A 181 8.79 10.59 6.09
CA GLN A 181 7.52 10.87 5.40
C GLN A 181 7.64 10.67 3.89
N ARG A 182 8.65 11.29 3.26
CA ARG A 182 8.90 11.17 1.81
C ARG A 182 9.15 9.73 1.40
N THR A 183 9.91 8.98 2.19
CA THR A 183 10.19 7.56 1.93
C THR A 183 8.90 6.75 1.90
N ALA A 184 8.01 6.96 2.88
CA ALA A 184 6.72 6.29 2.93
C ALA A 184 5.83 6.67 1.73
N VAL A 185 5.72 7.96 1.39
CA VAL A 185 4.96 8.43 0.20
C VAL A 185 5.52 7.81 -1.08
N ASN A 186 6.83 7.81 -1.27
CA ASN A 186 7.49 7.22 -2.45
C ASN A 186 7.19 5.71 -2.59
N ALA A 187 7.15 4.98 -1.47
CA ALA A 187 6.76 3.57 -1.47
C ALA A 187 5.29 3.40 -1.88
N LEU A 188 4.38 4.21 -1.35
CA LEU A 188 2.95 4.16 -1.68
C LEU A 188 2.68 4.53 -3.15
N GLU A 189 3.39 5.52 -3.70
CA GLU A 189 3.30 5.89 -5.12
C GLU A 189 3.63 4.72 -6.05
N ARG A 190 4.63 3.91 -5.70
CA ARG A 190 5.01 2.70 -6.45
C ARG A 190 3.97 1.59 -6.32
N MET A 191 3.31 1.52 -5.16
CA MET A 191 2.25 0.54 -4.88
C MET A 191 0.85 1.03 -5.25
N LYS A 192 0.68 2.22 -5.84
CA LYS A 192 -0.64 2.83 -6.08
C LYS A 192 -1.59 1.96 -6.90
N ALA A 193 -1.07 1.13 -7.80
CA ALA A 193 -1.91 0.22 -8.58
C ALA A 193 -2.59 -0.83 -7.70
N LEU A 194 -1.86 -1.37 -6.72
CA LEU A 194 -2.39 -2.29 -5.70
C LEU A 194 -3.34 -1.54 -4.77
N LEU A 195 -2.94 -0.37 -4.26
CA LEU A 195 -3.78 0.44 -3.37
C LEU A 195 -5.14 0.76 -4.00
N LYS A 196 -5.18 1.10 -5.29
CA LYS A 196 -6.42 1.36 -6.05
C LYS A 196 -7.27 0.12 -6.28
N ALA A 197 -6.64 -1.06 -6.33
CA ALA A 197 -7.33 -2.32 -6.52
C ALA A 197 -7.93 -2.87 -5.22
N GLU A 198 -7.41 -2.44 -4.06
CA GLU A 198 -7.82 -2.96 -2.75
C GLU A 198 -8.68 -1.98 -1.95
N ILE A 199 -8.32 -0.69 -1.88
CA ILE A 199 -8.91 0.24 -0.88
C ILE A 199 -10.25 0.83 -1.35
N CYS A 200 -10.33 1.35 -2.57
CA CYS A 200 -11.52 2.05 -3.08
C CYS A 200 -12.01 1.47 -4.42
N ALA A 201 -11.83 0.18 -4.64
CA ALA A 201 -12.02 -0.45 -5.94
C ALA A 201 -13.46 -0.34 -6.49
N ASP A 202 -14.43 -0.36 -5.57
CA ASP A 202 -15.87 -0.44 -5.85
C ASP A 202 -16.61 0.89 -5.62
N VAL A 203 -15.89 1.94 -5.22
CA VAL A 203 -16.48 3.27 -4.97
C VAL A 203 -16.52 4.10 -6.26
N LYS A 204 -17.71 4.57 -6.65
CA LYS A 204 -17.92 5.30 -7.92
C LYS A 204 -17.52 6.78 -7.86
N ASP A 205 -17.67 7.43 -6.70
CA ASP A 205 -17.38 8.86 -6.52
C ASP A 205 -16.47 9.16 -5.33
N VAL A 206 -15.27 8.59 -5.36
CA VAL A 206 -14.23 8.83 -4.36
C VAL A 206 -13.86 10.32 -4.26
N ALA A 207 -14.06 11.11 -5.31
CA ALA A 207 -13.67 12.51 -5.34
C ALA A 207 -14.54 13.39 -4.44
N ASP A 208 -15.86 13.28 -4.60
CA ASP A 208 -16.83 13.98 -3.75
C ASP A 208 -16.73 13.52 -2.30
N LEU A 209 -16.70 12.20 -2.10
CA LEU A 209 -16.59 11.57 -0.78
C LEU A 209 -15.33 12.05 -0.03
N LYS A 210 -14.17 12.05 -0.70
CA LYS A 210 -12.91 12.59 -0.16
C LYS A 210 -13.05 14.05 0.24
N SER A 211 -13.55 14.91 -0.65
CA SER A 211 -13.58 16.35 -0.40
C SER A 211 -14.43 16.65 0.83
N ARG A 212 -15.64 16.09 0.88
CA ARG A 212 -16.58 16.27 1.98
C ARG A 212 -16.02 15.75 3.30
N PHE A 213 -15.38 14.58 3.28
CA PHE A 213 -14.77 14.02 4.48
C PHE A 213 -13.60 14.87 4.99
N LEU A 214 -12.69 15.30 4.12
CA LEU A 214 -11.57 16.15 4.54
C LEU A 214 -12.00 17.53 5.04
N ASP A 215 -13.18 18.02 4.63
CA ASP A 215 -13.77 19.26 5.13
C ASP A 215 -14.27 19.13 6.59
N THR A 216 -14.60 17.92 7.07
CA THR A 216 -15.06 17.73 8.46
C THR A 216 -13.93 17.55 9.47
N LEU A 217 -12.72 17.25 9.03
CA LEU A 217 -11.59 16.91 9.91
C LEU A 217 -10.86 18.13 10.52
N GLU A 218 -11.27 19.36 10.18
CA GLU A 218 -10.65 20.62 10.68
C GLU A 218 -9.10 20.63 10.62
N LEU A 219 -8.51 19.99 9.61
CA LEU A 219 -7.05 19.87 9.45
C LEU A 219 -6.43 21.21 9.05
N ASP A 220 -5.21 21.49 9.54
CA ASP A 220 -4.41 22.60 9.01
C ASP A 220 -4.07 22.39 7.52
N GLU A 221 -3.71 23.47 6.82
CA GLU A 221 -3.50 23.44 5.36
C GLU A 221 -2.42 22.43 4.94
N LYS A 222 -1.35 22.29 5.72
CA LYS A 222 -0.25 21.37 5.40
C LYS A 222 -0.70 19.92 5.57
N ARG A 223 -1.31 19.58 6.71
CA ARG A 223 -1.85 18.23 6.95
C ARG A 223 -2.94 17.89 5.95
N ARG A 224 -3.84 18.82 5.66
CA ARG A 224 -4.87 18.65 4.63
C ARG A 224 -4.26 18.32 3.27
N SER A 225 -3.19 19.03 2.86
CA SER A 225 -2.48 18.73 1.61
C SER A 225 -1.87 17.33 1.60
N ASN A 226 -1.22 16.92 2.70
CA ASN A 226 -0.63 15.57 2.83
C ASN A 226 -1.72 14.48 2.71
N PHE A 227 -2.85 14.67 3.40
CA PHE A 227 -3.96 13.72 3.36
C PHE A 227 -4.57 13.66 1.96
N GLN A 228 -4.74 14.80 1.28
CA GLN A 228 -5.22 14.84 -0.09
C GLN A 228 -4.35 14.03 -1.06
N GLU A 229 -3.02 14.14 -0.92
CA GLU A 229 -2.05 13.38 -1.72
C GLU A 229 -2.24 11.87 -1.53
N ILE A 230 -2.29 11.38 -0.29
CA ILE A 230 -2.49 9.95 0.00
C ILE A 230 -3.84 9.45 -0.52
N PHE A 231 -4.90 10.22 -0.35
CA PHE A 231 -6.20 9.86 -0.90
C PHE A 231 -6.19 9.79 -2.44
N ASP A 232 -5.41 10.64 -3.12
CA ASP A 232 -5.28 10.58 -4.58
C ASP A 232 -4.48 9.35 -5.07
N LEU A 233 -3.66 8.75 -4.20
CA LEU A 233 -3.00 7.46 -4.46
C LEU A 233 -3.97 6.29 -4.47
N VAL A 234 -4.98 6.30 -3.61
CA VAL A 234 -5.99 5.22 -3.53
C VAL A 234 -7.19 5.48 -4.45
N LYS A 235 -7.34 6.71 -4.95
CA LYS A 235 -8.41 7.11 -5.85
C LYS A 235 -8.30 6.46 -7.23
N ARG A 236 -9.43 5.90 -7.68
CA ARG A 236 -9.63 5.49 -9.08
C ARG A 236 -9.88 6.71 -9.98
N ARG A 237 -9.15 6.82 -11.11
CA ARG A 237 -9.56 7.72 -12.20
C ARG A 237 -10.59 6.98 -13.05
N ARG A 238 -11.74 7.62 -13.29
CA ARG A 238 -12.79 7.12 -14.19
C ARG A 238 -12.26 6.99 -15.62
#